data_AF-A0A947R1K5-F1
#
_entry.id   AF-A0A947R1K5-F1
#
_cell.length_a   1.000
_cell.length_b   1.000
_cell.length_c   1.000
_cell.angle_alpha   90.00
_cell.angle_beta   90.00
_cell.angle_gamma   90.00
#
_symmetry.space_group_name_H-M   'P 1'
#
loop_
_entity.id
_entity.type
_entity.pdbx_description
1 polymer ?
#
loop_
_entity_poly.entity_id
_entity_poly.type
_entity_poly.pdbx_seq_one_letter_code
_entity_poly.pdbx_strand_id
1 'polypeptide(L)'
;MTKDDMLKSLEEALKYILSKHLDGEDRLSMEMSIKQFISEDVSLLTKEELLSEFNTPKQSVDKFIAYLERIGAHKAAGITIH
;
A
#
# COMPACT_ATOMS: atom_id res chain seq x y z
N MET A 1 -13.08 3.82 17.20
CA MET A 1 -12.49 3.84 15.85
C MET A 1 -13.06 2.69 15.04
N THR A 2 -13.63 2.96 13.86
CA THR A 2 -14.14 1.91 12.97
C THR A 2 -13.00 1.33 12.11
N LYS A 3 -13.23 0.19 11.45
CA LYS A 3 -12.23 -0.40 10.54
C LYS A 3 -11.98 0.54 9.36
N ASP A 4 -13.04 1.15 8.85
CA ASP A 4 -12.97 2.09 7.73
C ASP A 4 -12.15 3.34 8.10
N ASP A 5 -12.28 3.84 9.33
CA ASP A 5 -11.42 4.92 9.82
C ASP A 5 -9.94 4.52 9.86
N MET A 6 -9.64 3.26 10.21
CA MET A 6 -8.27 2.74 10.24
C MET A 6 -7.68 2.62 8.84
N LEU A 7 -8.45 2.05 7.90
CA LEU A 7 -8.03 1.94 6.51
C LEU A 7 -7.75 3.30 5.90
N LYS A 8 -8.64 4.27 6.13
CA LYS A 8 -8.46 5.65 5.66
C LYS A 8 -7.25 6.33 6.30
N SER A 9 -7.03 6.13 7.60
CA SER A 9 -5.89 6.72 8.30
C SER A 9 -4.57 6.14 7.79
N LEU A 10 -4.53 4.83 7.53
CA LEU A 10 -3.36 4.17 6.95
C LEU A 10 -3.09 4.64 5.52
N GLU A 11 -4.13 4.74 4.69
CA GLU A 11 -4.03 5.27 3.32
C GLU A 11 -3.39 6.66 3.32
N GLU A 12 -3.90 7.59 4.12
CA GLU A 12 -3.38 8.96 4.21
C GLU A 12 -1.96 9.00 4.78
N ALA A 13 -1.64 8.16 5.77
CA ALA A 13 -0.29 8.05 6.31
C ALA A 13 0.71 7.58 5.24
N LEU A 14 0.37 6.56 4.46
CA LEU A 14 1.22 6.05 3.38
C LEU A 14 1.41 7.09 2.28
N LYS A 15 0.34 7.79 1.85
CA LYS A 15 0.46 8.89 0.88
C LYS A 15 1.37 9.99 1.39
N TYR A 16 1.23 10.38 2.66
CA TYR A 16 2.08 11.41 3.24
C TYR A 16 3.56 10.99 3.27
N ILE A 17 3.85 9.73 3.61
CA ILE A 17 5.23 9.24 3.69
C ILE A 17 5.85 9.12 2.29
N LEU A 18 5.11 8.55 1.33
CA LEU A 18 5.65 8.10 0.05
C LEU A 18 5.46 9.10 -1.10
N SER A 19 4.45 9.97 -1.02
CA SER A 19 4.09 10.87 -2.11
C SER A 19 4.44 12.34 -1.86
N LYS A 20 4.86 12.73 -0.64
CA LYS A 20 5.10 14.15 -0.29
C LYS A 20 6.18 14.86 -1.11
N HIS A 21 7.11 14.10 -1.69
CA HIS A 21 8.22 14.61 -2.50
C HIS A 21 8.08 14.22 -3.98
N LEU A 22 6.93 13.67 -4.36
CA LEU A 22 6.59 13.33 -5.74
C LEU A 22 5.64 14.38 -6.29
N ASP A 23 5.76 14.65 -7.57
CA ASP A 23 4.88 15.58 -8.30
C ASP A 23 4.30 14.91 -9.55
N GLY A 24 3.25 15.51 -10.11
CA GLY A 24 2.67 15.10 -11.40
C GLY A 24 2.26 13.63 -11.46
N GLU A 25 2.68 12.96 -12.54
CA GLU A 25 2.32 11.57 -12.84
C GLU A 25 2.89 10.57 -11.83
N ASP A 26 4.10 10.79 -11.32
CA ASP A 26 4.72 9.91 -10.33
C ASP A 26 3.93 9.90 -9.02
N ARG A 27 3.48 11.08 -8.58
CA ARG A 27 2.60 11.20 -7.41
C ARG A 27 1.29 10.47 -7.62
N LEU A 28 0.64 10.69 -8.76
CA LEU A 28 -0.64 10.05 -9.08
C LEU A 28 -0.50 8.52 -9.13
N SER A 29 0.58 8.03 -9.76
CA SER A 29 0.89 6.60 -9.85
C SER A 29 1.11 5.97 -8.47
N MET A 30 1.87 6.65 -7.60
CA MET A 30 2.10 6.20 -6.22
C MET A 30 0.80 6.18 -5.41
N GLU A 31 0.00 7.26 -5.43
CA GLU A 31 -1.27 7.33 -4.70
C GLU A 31 -2.29 6.29 -5.20
N MET A 32 -2.33 5.99 -6.51
CA MET A 32 -3.15 4.91 -7.06
C MET A 32 -2.69 3.54 -6.56
N SER A 33 -1.38 3.29 -6.53
CA SER A 33 -0.83 2.03 -6.05
C SER A 33 -1.13 1.80 -4.57
N ILE A 34 -1.06 2.87 -3.75
CA ILE A 34 -1.46 2.83 -2.33
C ILE A 34 -2.96 2.51 -2.21
N LYS A 35 -3.83 3.16 -2.99
CA LYS A 35 -5.26 2.85 -2.97
C LYS A 35 -5.55 1.40 -3.31
N GLN A 36 -4.89 0.85 -4.32
CA GLN A 36 -5.03 -0.56 -4.69
C GLN A 36 -4.58 -1.49 -3.57
N PHE A 37 -3.43 -1.21 -2.95
CA PHE A 37 -2.96 -1.97 -1.79
C PHE A 37 -3.99 -1.99 -0.66
N ILE A 38 -4.58 -0.83 -0.34
CA ILE A 38 -5.62 -0.73 0.68
C ILE A 38 -6.86 -1.52 0.30
N SER A 39 -7.33 -1.43 -0.96
CA SER A 39 -8.56 -2.09 -1.39
C SER A 39 -8.41 -3.60 -1.59
N GLU A 40 -7.27 -4.07 -2.09
CA GLU A 40 -7.07 -5.46 -2.52
C GLU A 40 -6.52 -6.35 -1.41
N ASP A 41 -5.66 -5.82 -0.54
CA ASP A 41 -4.97 -6.61 0.49
C ASP A 41 -5.47 -6.21 1.88
N VAL A 42 -5.27 -4.94 2.24
CA VAL A 42 -5.47 -4.48 3.62
C VAL A 42 -6.94 -4.47 4.04
N SER A 43 -7.86 -4.27 3.09
CA SER A 43 -9.31 -4.29 3.34
C SER A 43 -9.82 -5.65 3.81
N LEU A 44 -9.08 -6.73 3.56
CA LEU A 44 -9.45 -8.10 3.96
C LEU A 44 -9.13 -8.37 5.43
N LEU A 45 -8.24 -7.59 6.05
CA LEU A 45 -7.79 -7.77 7.43
C LEU A 45 -8.86 -7.35 8.44
N THR A 46 -8.87 -8.02 9.58
CA THR A 46 -9.62 -7.62 10.78
C THR A 46 -9.00 -6.39 11.44
N LYS A 47 -9.71 -5.79 12.41
CA LYS A 47 -9.19 -4.60 13.12
C LYS A 47 -7.94 -4.96 13.93
N GLU A 48 -7.94 -6.13 14.52
CA GLU A 48 -6.86 -6.66 15.35
C GLU A 48 -5.61 -6.90 14.51
N GLU A 49 -5.77 -7.48 13.31
CA GLU A 49 -4.68 -7.64 12.34
C GLU A 49 -4.14 -6.29 11.85
N LEU A 50 -5.00 -5.31 11.57
CA LEU A 50 -4.56 -3.97 11.19
C LEU A 50 -3.68 -3.32 12.27
N LEU A 51 -4.05 -3.45 13.55
CA LEU A 51 -3.26 -2.93 14.66
C LEU A 51 -1.93 -3.66 14.80
N SER A 52 -1.89 -4.98 14.56
CA SER A 52 -0.66 -5.77 14.70
C SER A 52 0.29 -5.59 13.53
N GLU A 53 -0.23 -5.49 12.30
CA GLU A 53 0.58 -5.49 11.07
C GLU A 53 1.04 -4.08 10.66
N PHE A 54 0.30 -3.04 11.05
CA PHE A 54 0.56 -1.65 10.67
C PHE A 54 0.86 -0.75 11.89
N ASN A 55 1.40 -1.33 12.97
CA ASN A 55 1.66 -0.62 14.22
C ASN A 55 2.73 0.48 14.08
N THR A 56 3.64 0.37 13.11
CA THR A 56 4.74 1.33 12.92
C THR A 56 4.84 1.79 11.46
N PRO A 57 5.31 3.03 11.20
CA PRO A 57 5.50 3.53 9.85
C PRO A 57 6.39 2.63 8.99
N LYS A 58 7.46 2.07 9.57
CA LYS A 58 8.38 1.16 8.88
C LYS A 58 7.65 -0.12 8.42
N GLN A 59 6.89 -0.76 9.30
CA GLN A 59 6.14 -1.97 8.93
C GLN A 59 5.12 -1.69 7.83
N SER A 60 4.41 -0.57 7.91
CA SER A 60 3.44 -0.17 6.89
C SER A 60 4.09 0.01 5.52
N VAL A 61 5.28 0.63 5.47
CA VAL A 61 6.04 0.78 4.23
C VAL A 61 6.59 -0.55 3.74
N ASP A 62 7.17 -1.38 4.62
CA ASP A 62 7.71 -2.70 4.25
C ASP A 62 6.61 -3.59 3.63
N LYS A 63 5.40 -3.57 4.21
CA LYS A 63 4.23 -4.30 3.68
C LYS A 63 3.77 -3.77 2.33
N PHE A 64 3.75 -2.46 2.15
CA PHE A 64 3.42 -1.86 0.87
C PHE A 64 4.46 -2.20 -0.22
N ILE A 65 5.75 -2.20 0.11
CA ILE A 65 6.81 -2.64 -0.82
C ILE A 65 6.62 -4.10 -1.20
N ALA A 66 6.36 -4.99 -0.23
CA ALA A 66 6.10 -6.40 -0.50
C ALA A 66 4.87 -6.59 -1.42
N TYR A 67 3.83 -5.77 -1.26
CA TYR A 67 2.69 -5.72 -2.17
C TYR A 67 3.12 -5.34 -3.60
N LEU A 68 3.92 -4.27 -3.76
CA LEU A 68 4.44 -3.83 -5.06
C LEU A 68 5.28 -4.91 -5.73
N GLU A 69 6.15 -5.59 -4.97
CA GLU A 69 6.97 -6.70 -5.46
C GLU A 69 6.10 -7.86 -5.92
N ARG A 70 5.03 -8.21 -5.19
CA ARG A 70 4.09 -9.27 -5.57
C ARG A 70 3.38 -8.95 -6.89
N ILE A 71 2.80 -7.75 -7.02
CA ILE A 71 2.08 -7.37 -8.24
C ILE A 71 3.04 -7.12 -9.42
N GLY A 72 4.26 -6.67 -9.15
CA GLY A 72 5.33 -6.51 -10.13
C GLY A 72 5.87 -7.86 -10.62
N ALA A 73 6.06 -8.83 -9.72
CA ALA A 73 6.45 -10.19 -10.06
C ALA A 73 5.37 -10.90 -10.90
N HIS A 74 4.08 -10.67 -10.64
CA HIS A 74 3.01 -11.18 -11.50
C HIS A 74 3.03 -10.55 -12.91
N LYS A 75 3.43 -9.28 -13.05
CA LYS A 75 3.62 -8.65 -14.37
C LYS A 75 4.88 -9.18 -15.08
N ALA A 76 5.96 -9.45 -14.35
CA ALA A 76 7.18 -10.02 -14.89
C ALA A 76 7.03 -11.51 -15.27
N ALA A 77 6.24 -12.29 -14.53
CA ALA A 77 6.00 -13.70 -14.80
C ALA A 77 5.17 -13.95 -16.08
N GLY A 78 4.54 -12.91 -16.65
CA GLY A 78 3.91 -12.94 -17.97
C GLY A 78 4.80 -12.46 -19.12
N ILE A 79 5.99 -11.94 -18.83
CA ILE A 79 6.97 -11.48 -19.83
C ILE A 79 8.23 -12.34 -19.65
N THR A 80 8.26 -13.48 -20.34
CA THR A 80 9.52 -14.14 -20.66
C THR A 80 10.35 -13.14 -21.46
N ILE A 81 11.35 -12.52 -20.82
CA ILE A 81 12.30 -11.66 -21.51
C ILE A 81 13.20 -12.57 -22.34
N HIS A 82 13.02 -12.53 -23.67
CA HIS A 82 13.94 -13.07 -24.67
C HIS A 82 15.08 -12.10 -24.94
#